data_AF-A0A2V5V8I4-F1
#
_entry.id   AF-A0A2V5V8I4-F1
#
_cell.length_a   1.000
_cell.length_b   1.000
_cell.length_c   1.000
_cell.angle_alpha   90.00
_cell.angle_beta   90.00
_cell.angle_gamma   90.00
#
_symmetry.space_group_name_H-M   'P 1'
#
loop_
_entity.id
_entity.type
_entity.pdbx_description
1 polymer ?
#
loop_
_entity_poly.entity_id
_entity_poly.type
_entity_poly.pdbx_seq_one_letter_code
_entity_poly.pdbx_strand_id
1 'polypeptide(L)'
;MPTARTCYELGRSITQALSGRPERVAIMASGGLSHDPRGPRAGWIDSALDRWVLKQLESANGEALCHLFEFDSDTLRGGTGEIRSWIVVAGACSEARATIVDYIPAHHAVTGLGFAFFNLPA
;
A
#
# COMPACT_ATOMS: atom_id res chain seq x y z
N MET A 1 8.02 10.20 -9.05
CA MET A 1 6.79 9.69 -8.39
C MET A 1 6.54 10.50 -7.12
N PRO A 2 5.29 10.65 -6.63
CA PRO A 2 5.02 11.35 -5.38
C PRO A 2 5.74 10.68 -4.20
N THR A 3 5.91 11.38 -3.08
CA THR A 3 6.43 10.75 -1.85
C THR A 3 5.35 9.90 -1.20
N ALA A 4 5.74 8.95 -0.33
CA ALA A 4 4.77 8.19 0.46
C ALA A 4 3.88 9.10 1.31
N ARG A 5 4.47 10.13 1.96
CA ARG A 5 3.72 11.13 2.72
C ARG A 5 2.65 11.84 1.88
N THR A 6 2.98 12.26 0.65
CA THR A 6 1.98 12.87 -0.24
C THR A 6 0.84 11.90 -0.57
N CYS A 7 1.13 10.62 -0.77
CA CYS A 7 0.10 9.60 -0.99
C CYS A 7 -0.79 9.40 0.24
N TYR A 8 -0.21 9.39 1.44
CA TYR A 8 -0.96 9.25 2.68
C TYR A 8 -1.92 10.44 2.90
N GLU A 9 -1.43 11.67 2.73
CA GLU A 9 -2.25 12.87 2.85
C GLU A 9 -3.32 13.00 1.76
N LEU A 10 -3.05 12.48 0.56
CA LEU A 10 -4.08 12.35 -0.48
C LEU A 10 -5.23 11.45 -0.01
N GLY A 11 -4.92 10.32 0.63
CA GLY A 11 -5.92 9.44 1.22
C GLY A 11 -6.82 10.16 2.23
N ARG A 12 -6.20 10.91 3.16
CA ARG A 12 -6.93 11.71 4.16
C ARG A 12 -7.82 12.77 3.50
N SER A 13 -7.31 13.42 2.46
CA SER A 13 -8.04 14.43 1.70
C SER A 13 -9.24 13.83 0.94
N ILE A 14 -9.12 12.61 0.41
CA ILE A 14 -10.23 11.88 -0.21
C ILE A 14 -11.34 11.65 0.82
N THR A 15 -11.02 11.11 2.00
CA THR A 15 -12.01 10.87 3.06
C THR A 15 -12.68 12.17 3.51
N GLN A 16 -11.94 13.28 3.62
CA GLN A 16 -12.52 14.59 3.91
C GLN A 16 -13.48 15.06 2.81
N ALA A 17 -13.12 14.92 1.54
CA ALA A 17 -13.96 15.31 0.41
C ALA A 17 -15.23 14.44 0.27
N LEU A 18 -15.17 13.20 0.75
CA LEU A 18 -16.31 12.28 0.80
C LEU A 18 -17.17 12.47 2.07
N SER A 19 -16.71 13.26 3.05
CA SER A 19 -17.47 13.49 4.28
C SER A 19 -18.81 14.18 3.98
N GLY A 20 -19.90 13.63 4.51
CA GLY A 20 -21.26 14.15 4.30
C GLY A 20 -21.95 13.69 3.01
N ARG A 21 -21.31 12.83 2.21
CA ARG A 21 -21.98 12.18 1.08
C ARG A 21 -23.00 11.12 1.56
N PRO A 22 -24.20 11.06 0.99
CA PRO A 22 -25.20 10.07 1.36
C PRO A 22 -24.93 8.67 0.77
N GLU A 23 -24.07 8.58 -0.25
CA GLU A 23 -23.75 7.30 -0.90
C GLU A 23 -22.71 6.49 -0.12
N ARG A 24 -22.79 5.16 -0.23
CA ARG A 24 -21.72 4.27 0.26
C ARG A 24 -20.59 4.28 -0.75
N VAL A 25 -19.38 4.63 -0.30
CA VAL A 25 -18.18 4.71 -1.14
C VAL A 25 -17.18 3.64 -0.73
N ALA A 26 -16.66 2.91 -1.72
CA ALA A 26 -15.52 2.02 -1.54
C ALA A 26 -14.28 2.67 -2.14
N ILE A 27 -13.15 2.56 -1.44
CA ILE A 27 -11.83 2.99 -1.94
C ILE A 27 -10.99 1.74 -2.11
N MET A 28 -10.46 1.54 -3.31
CA MET A 28 -9.67 0.37 -3.67
C MET A 28 -8.31 0.80 -4.20
N ALA A 29 -7.26 0.20 -3.65
CA ALA A 29 -5.93 0.22 -4.24
C ALA A 29 -5.69 -1.08 -5.02
N SER A 30 -4.94 -0.97 -6.10
CA SER A 30 -4.43 -2.10 -6.86
C SER A 30 -2.94 -1.90 -7.18
N GLY A 31 -2.31 -2.98 -7.63
CA GLY A 31 -0.87 -3.04 -7.84
C GLY A 31 -0.11 -3.55 -6.62
N GLY A 32 1.21 -3.58 -6.73
CA GLY A 32 2.11 -4.09 -5.71
C GLY A 32 2.15 -5.63 -5.63
N LEU A 33 2.80 -6.19 -4.60
CA LEU A 33 3.74 -5.52 -3.71
C LEU A 33 5.13 -5.49 -4.36
N SER A 34 6.16 -6.06 -3.75
CA SER A 34 7.50 -6.06 -4.32
C SER A 34 7.56 -6.82 -5.65
N HIS A 35 8.02 -6.12 -6.68
CA HIS A 35 8.33 -6.67 -8.00
C HIS A 35 9.07 -5.64 -8.86
N ASP A 36 9.85 -6.13 -9.82
CA ASP A 36 10.56 -5.29 -10.78
C ASP A 36 10.54 -5.91 -12.18
N PRO A 37 9.44 -5.79 -12.96
CA PRO A 37 9.24 -6.56 -14.19
C PRO A 37 10.33 -6.44 -15.25
N ARG A 38 11.05 -5.30 -15.27
CA ARG A 38 12.04 -4.97 -16.32
C ARG A 38 13.31 -4.33 -15.78
N GLY A 39 13.49 -4.24 -14.47
CA GLY A 39 14.64 -3.58 -13.88
C GLY A 39 15.70 -4.56 -13.34
N PRO A 40 16.73 -4.03 -12.67
CA PRO A 40 17.87 -4.80 -12.20
C PRO A 40 17.52 -5.93 -11.22
N ARG A 41 16.34 -5.89 -10.60
CA ARG A 41 15.86 -6.91 -9.65
C ARG A 41 14.74 -7.77 -10.21
N ALA A 42 14.61 -7.87 -11.54
CA ALA A 42 13.66 -8.80 -12.15
C ALA A 42 13.80 -10.22 -11.59
N GLY A 43 12.67 -10.80 -11.17
CA GLY A 43 12.61 -12.11 -10.51
C GLY A 43 12.63 -12.05 -8.97
N TRP A 44 13.10 -10.96 -8.39
CA TRP A 44 13.22 -10.80 -6.93
C TRP A 44 11.89 -10.38 -6.30
N ILE A 45 11.49 -11.09 -5.24
CA ILE A 45 10.37 -10.73 -4.37
C ILE A 45 10.94 -10.44 -2.98
N ASP A 46 10.77 -9.21 -2.52
CA ASP A 46 11.18 -8.76 -1.20
C ASP A 46 10.07 -9.03 -0.17
N SER A 47 9.94 -10.29 0.23
CA SER A 47 8.91 -10.68 1.19
C SER A 47 9.06 -10.03 2.57
N ALA A 48 10.24 -9.53 2.92
CA ALA A 48 10.44 -8.81 4.17
C ALA A 48 9.78 -7.42 4.09
N LEU A 49 10.02 -6.68 3.00
CA LEU A 49 9.32 -5.43 2.73
C LEU A 49 7.80 -5.63 2.66
N ASP A 50 7.35 -6.63 1.91
CA ASP A 50 5.92 -6.88 1.69
C ASP A 50 5.19 -7.15 3.01
N ARG A 51 5.74 -8.05 3.83
CA ARG A 51 5.17 -8.36 5.15
C ARG A 51 5.23 -7.16 6.09
N TRP A 52 6.27 -6.34 5.99
CA TRP A 52 6.36 -5.12 6.78
C TRP A 52 5.26 -4.11 6.39
N VAL A 53 5.00 -3.92 5.10
CA VAL A 53 3.91 -3.06 4.60
C VAL A 53 2.57 -3.57 5.12
N LEU A 54 2.27 -4.85 4.92
CA LEU A 54 1.01 -5.45 5.39
C LEU A 54 0.85 -5.32 6.91
N LYS A 55 1.92 -5.49 7.68
CA LYS A 55 1.91 -5.28 9.13
C LYS A 55 1.61 -3.84 9.53
N GLN A 56 2.09 -2.84 8.79
CA GLN A 56 1.75 -1.44 9.08
C GLN A 56 0.26 -1.16 8.83
N LEU A 57 -0.33 -1.78 7.79
CA LEU A 57 -1.77 -1.68 7.53
C LEU A 57 -2.59 -2.36 8.64
N GLU A 58 -2.20 -3.56 9.07
CA GLU A 58 -2.85 -4.30 10.16
C GLU A 58 -2.78 -3.57 11.51
N SER A 59 -1.71 -2.80 11.74
CA SER A 59 -1.53 -2.03 12.98
C SER A 59 -2.03 -0.58 12.90
N ALA A 60 -2.65 -0.18 11.78
CA ALA A 60 -3.05 1.22 11.50
C ALA A 60 -1.87 2.21 11.65
N ASN A 61 -0.65 1.77 11.34
CA ASN A 61 0.56 2.57 11.47
C ASN A 61 0.92 3.26 10.15
N GLY A 62 0.03 4.14 9.68
CA GLY A 62 0.21 4.88 8.43
C GLY A 62 1.47 5.75 8.41
N GLU A 63 1.86 6.31 9.56
CA GLU A 63 3.06 7.17 9.65
C GLU A 63 4.35 6.40 9.33
N ALA A 64 4.45 5.12 9.73
CA ALA A 64 5.60 4.31 9.35
C ALA A 64 5.71 4.14 7.82
N LEU A 65 4.58 3.99 7.12
CA LEU A 65 4.55 3.87 5.67
C LEU A 65 5.00 5.18 4.97
N CYS A 66 4.80 6.34 5.59
CA CYS A 66 5.22 7.64 5.05
C CYS A 66 6.73 7.76 4.83
N HIS A 67 7.53 6.92 5.50
CA HIS A 67 8.98 6.86 5.34
C HIS A 67 9.46 6.01 4.16
N LEU A 68 8.57 5.25 3.52
CA LEU A 68 8.93 4.57 2.28
C LEU A 68 9.33 5.59 1.22
N PHE A 69 10.34 5.23 0.43
CA PHE A 69 10.84 6.02 -0.69
C PHE A 69 11.51 7.36 -0.31
N GLU A 70 11.83 7.59 0.97
CA GLU A 70 12.65 8.73 1.40
C GLU A 70 14.13 8.58 1.00
N PHE A 71 14.58 7.34 0.79
CA PHE A 71 15.91 7.03 0.28
C PHE A 71 15.81 6.17 -0.99
N ASP A 72 16.88 6.24 -1.78
CA ASP A 72 16.99 5.49 -3.01
C ASP A 72 17.32 4.02 -2.74
N SER A 73 16.57 3.12 -3.36
CA SER A 73 16.70 1.67 -3.18
C SER A 73 16.22 0.95 -4.42
N ASP A 74 17.03 0.01 -4.92
CA ASP A 74 16.64 -0.81 -6.07
C ASP A 74 15.41 -1.68 -5.79
N THR A 75 15.14 -2.07 -4.53
CA THR A 75 13.88 -2.76 -4.18
C THR A 75 12.68 -1.85 -4.43
N LEU A 76 12.82 -0.56 -4.14
CA LEU A 76 11.73 0.42 -4.16
C LEU A 76 11.55 1.09 -5.54
N ARG A 77 12.40 0.75 -6.52
CA ARG A 77 12.28 1.14 -7.92
C ARG A 77 11.37 0.16 -8.68
N GLY A 78 11.05 0.49 -9.93
CA GLY A 78 10.24 -0.37 -10.79
C GLY A 78 8.79 -0.52 -10.29
N GLY A 79 8.28 -1.75 -10.32
CA GLY A 79 6.90 -2.09 -9.99
C GLY A 79 6.55 -1.90 -8.51
N THR A 80 7.50 -2.11 -7.59
CA THR A 80 7.31 -1.90 -6.14
C THR A 80 6.82 -0.48 -5.80
N GLY A 81 7.05 0.50 -6.68
CA GLY A 81 6.52 1.86 -6.53
C GLY A 81 4.99 1.94 -6.36
N GLU A 82 4.26 0.93 -6.86
CA GLU A 82 2.80 0.78 -6.75
C GLU A 82 2.28 0.64 -5.31
N ILE A 83 3.15 0.33 -4.34
CA ILE A 83 2.81 0.38 -2.90
C ILE A 83 2.25 1.75 -2.50
N ARG A 84 2.57 2.83 -3.23
CA ARG A 84 1.94 4.15 -3.04
C ARG A 84 0.41 4.13 -3.09
N SER A 85 -0.18 3.32 -3.96
CA SER A 85 -1.65 3.19 -4.02
C SER A 85 -2.20 2.63 -2.71
N TRP A 86 -1.50 1.67 -2.10
CA TRP A 86 -1.84 1.13 -0.79
C TRP A 86 -1.72 2.18 0.32
N ILE A 87 -0.71 3.04 0.24
CA ILE A 87 -0.52 4.16 1.18
C ILE A 87 -1.67 5.19 1.08
N VAL A 88 -2.22 5.43 -0.11
CA VAL A 88 -3.43 6.26 -0.27
C VAL A 88 -4.61 5.64 0.48
N VAL A 89 -4.87 4.34 0.33
CA VAL A 89 -5.95 3.67 1.07
C VAL A 89 -5.69 3.69 2.58
N ALA A 90 -4.44 3.49 3.01
CA ALA A 90 -4.05 3.60 4.42
C ALA A 90 -4.37 5.00 4.99
N GLY A 91 -4.09 6.06 4.22
CA GLY A 91 -4.43 7.43 4.60
C GLY A 91 -5.93 7.69 4.63
N ALA A 92 -6.68 7.11 3.69
CA ALA A 92 -8.14 7.20 3.68
C ALA A 92 -8.80 6.47 4.86
N CYS A 93 -8.15 5.41 5.36
CA CYS A 93 -8.59 4.58 6.47
C CYS A 93 -7.72 4.79 7.73
N SER A 94 -7.19 5.99 7.98
CA SER A 94 -6.12 6.24 8.97
C SER A 94 -6.39 5.71 10.38
N GLU A 95 -7.65 5.66 10.79
CA GLU A 95 -8.08 5.21 12.12
C GLU A 95 -8.43 3.71 12.19
N ALA A 96 -8.36 3.00 11.06
CA ALA A 96 -8.82 1.62 10.94
C ALA A 96 -7.66 0.65 10.68
N ARG A 97 -7.76 -0.53 11.31
CA ARG A 97 -6.84 -1.64 11.09
C ARG A 97 -7.30 -2.46 9.89
N ALA A 98 -6.36 -2.80 9.01
CA ALA A 98 -6.63 -3.74 7.94
C ALA A 98 -6.73 -5.17 8.49
N THR A 99 -7.60 -5.98 7.89
CA THR A 99 -7.51 -7.44 7.96
C THR A 99 -6.72 -7.92 6.75
N ILE A 100 -5.62 -8.64 6.99
CA ILE A 100 -4.83 -9.27 5.93
C ILE A 100 -5.48 -10.60 5.60
N VAL A 101 -5.87 -10.77 4.34
CA VAL A 101 -6.49 -12.00 3.84
C VAL A 101 -5.43 -13.03 3.53
N ASP A 102 -4.42 -12.64 2.74
CA ASP A 102 -3.29 -13.52 2.41
C ASP A 102 -2.10 -12.72 1.87
N TYR A 103 -0.92 -13.36 1.89
CA TYR A 103 0.27 -12.93 1.18
C TYR A 103 0.93 -14.12 0.48
N ILE A 104 1.05 -14.04 -0.84
CA ILE A 104 1.60 -15.09 -1.69
C ILE A 104 2.80 -14.54 -2.47
N PRO A 105 4.05 -14.98 -2.20
CA PRO A 105 5.19 -14.66 -3.05
C PRO A 105 5.10 -15.47 -4.35
N ALA A 106 4.40 -14.94 -5.34
CA ALA A 106 4.11 -15.64 -6.58
C ALA A 106 5.30 -15.56 -7.54
N HIS A 107 6.31 -16.41 -7.34
CA HIS A 107 7.54 -16.42 -8.15
C HIS A 107 7.31 -16.58 -9.65
N HIS A 108 6.28 -17.32 -10.08
CA HIS A 108 5.92 -17.43 -11.51
C HIS A 108 5.41 -16.12 -12.10
N ALA A 109 4.73 -15.30 -11.29
CA ALA A 109 4.27 -13.97 -11.67
C ALA A 109 5.31 -12.88 -11.32
N VAL A 110 6.42 -13.25 -10.67
CA VAL A 110 7.51 -12.36 -10.26
C VAL A 110 7.01 -11.22 -9.38
N THR A 111 6.03 -11.49 -8.51
CA THR A 111 5.45 -10.46 -7.64
C THR A 111 4.96 -10.99 -6.30
N GLY A 112 5.08 -10.16 -5.25
CA GLY A 112 4.43 -10.41 -3.97
C GLY A 112 2.95 -10.04 -4.01
N LEU A 113 2.06 -11.01 -4.01
CA LEU A 113 0.61 -10.76 -4.03
C LEU A 113 0.10 -10.57 -2.60
N GLY A 114 -0.41 -9.38 -2.28
CA GLY A 114 -1.07 -9.09 -1.00
C GLY A 114 -2.56 -8.85 -1.20
N PHE A 115 -3.37 -9.29 -0.23
CA PHE A 115 -4.81 -9.02 -0.20
C PHE A 115 -5.20 -8.56 1.21
N ALA A 116 -5.88 -7.42 1.30
CA ALA A 116 -6.32 -6.86 2.56
C ALA A 116 -7.61 -6.05 2.37
N PHE A 117 -8.37 -5.91 3.45
CA PHE A 117 -9.53 -5.02 3.50
C PHE A 117 -9.61 -4.30 4.84
N PHE A 118 -10.29 -3.16 4.86
CA PHE A 118 -10.54 -2.38 6.07
C PHE A 118 -12.03 -2.50 6.42
N ASN A 119 -12.32 -2.84 7.67
CA ASN A 119 -13.67 -2.72 8.21
C ASN A 119 -13.82 -1.33 8.82
N LEU A 120 -14.43 -0.42 8.07
CA LEU A 120 -14.80 0.89 8.60
C LEU A 120 -16.12 0.76 9.35
N PRO A 121 -16.26 1.36 10.55
CA PRO A 121 -17.55 1.47 11.20
C PRO A 121 -18.53 2.21 10.29
N ALA A 122 -19.79 1.77 10.32
CA ALA A 122 -20.89 2.36 9.54
C ALA A 122 -21.29 3.75 10.07
#